data_AF-A0AAE5GU79-F1
#
_entry.id   AF-A0AAE5GU79-F1
#
_cell.length_a   1.000
_cell.length_b   1.000
_cell.length_c   1.000
_cell.angle_alpha   90.00
_cell.angle_beta   90.00
_cell.angle_gamma   90.00
#
_symmetry.space_group_name_H-M   'P 1'
#
loop_
_entity.id
_entity.type
_entity.pdbx_description
1 polymer ?
#
loop_
_entity_poly.entity_id
_entity_poly.type
_entity_poly.pdbx_seq_one_letter_code
_entity_poly.pdbx_strand_id
1 'polypeptide(L)'
;MKHNIYSLLFSLPLLLTGCGGEENSSSSQPTSSIDASSAISVATLGNNYSLSLAVTSIKPLSDSNFSIDTTVYSDPRLSSGSFAQVHGIVGRNYKTLTDAELTFSVTATTAAGKSYPVKNYNLYYENFASTTTPAGLAIAKVENNINNVILWENKDSLTINKNFVTLNNGKTYSITQKRPMNLYVRIADKLSNGIQILPTIPDAATYSVVDTSGMNCSIISDTTGTLNTKGIKHQTCVEAHGYKIPLLIEDKARENSEAKVEHVKKVMKYYLDHFPAGITKAILDSKATMAFFYDADWSDRTGGEYLSEAYRFQDLFATETTTTDATENKPSLATKRDAAFEEIIHFVHDYGIMHLAVTSPSSKWAQLQKELDQLNEKAIRSGNYYPNGLNANIVEADLDAESYDQEYLAYSLYAYYDLNYKTYTAQELKSATYTQLQSNDAEVVSFMNRYFPSRTAVKANFPGYPNN
;
A
#
# COMPACT_ATOMS: atom_id res chain seq x y z
N MET A 1 49.16 78.88 0.69
CA MET A 1 49.95 78.93 1.94
C MET A 1 49.99 77.52 2.51
N LYS A 2 51.22 77.02 2.75
CA LYS A 2 51.68 76.08 3.81
C LYS A 2 50.65 75.05 4.34
N HIS A 3 50.87 73.74 4.38
CA HIS A 3 52.10 72.94 4.50
C HIS A 3 51.85 71.48 4.09
N ASN A 4 52.90 70.84 3.56
CA ASN A 4 53.13 69.40 3.55
C ASN A 4 53.19 68.85 4.99
N ILE A 5 52.88 67.56 5.19
CA ILE A 5 53.74 66.61 5.92
C ILE A 5 53.36 65.17 5.53
N TYR A 6 54.42 64.37 5.43
CA TYR A 6 54.62 63.04 4.87
C TYR A 6 54.32 61.88 5.85
N SER A 7 54.25 60.66 5.26
CA SER A 7 54.65 59.35 5.83
C SER A 7 53.69 58.64 6.80
N LEU A 8 53.52 57.31 6.86
CA LEU A 8 54.20 56.16 6.22
C LEU A 8 53.25 54.93 6.28
N LEU A 9 53.52 53.93 5.43
CA LEU A 9 52.83 52.64 5.25
C LEU A 9 52.71 51.74 6.52
N PHE A 10 51.70 50.87 6.58
CA PHE A 10 51.86 49.39 6.46
C PHE A 10 50.51 48.61 6.44
N SER A 11 50.53 47.49 5.68
CA SER A 11 49.73 46.23 5.76
C SER A 11 48.26 46.12 5.25
N LEU A 12 48.08 45.30 4.20
CA LEU A 12 46.88 44.56 3.73
C LEU A 12 46.25 43.68 4.84
N PRO A 13 45.11 42.97 4.61
CA PRO A 13 43.94 43.22 3.74
C PRO A 13 42.61 43.03 4.52
N LEU A 14 41.52 43.74 4.18
CA LEU A 14 40.20 43.45 4.77
C LEU A 14 39.08 43.45 3.72
N LEU A 15 38.45 42.27 3.67
CA LEU A 15 37.23 41.91 3.00
C LEU A 15 36.09 42.86 3.40
N LEU A 16 35.35 43.34 2.40
CA LEU A 16 34.06 44.01 2.59
C LEU A 16 32.98 42.95 2.86
N THR A 17 32.56 42.82 4.11
CA THR A 17 31.18 42.48 4.50
C THR A 17 30.31 43.72 4.21
N GLY A 18 29.04 43.67 3.81
CA GLY A 18 28.02 42.63 3.97
C GLY A 18 26.78 43.32 4.56
N CYS A 19 25.79 43.61 3.72
CA CYS A 19 24.39 43.85 4.08
C CYS A 19 23.56 43.74 2.79
N GLY A 20 23.12 42.53 2.47
CA GLY A 20 22.23 42.22 1.35
C GLY A 20 21.14 41.30 1.85
N GLY A 21 19.89 41.66 1.54
CA GLY A 21 18.67 41.09 2.11
C GLY A 21 18.48 39.60 1.86
N GLU A 22 17.72 38.99 2.76
CA GLU A 22 17.38 37.57 2.80
C GLU A 22 16.64 37.15 1.52
N GLU A 23 17.35 36.42 0.65
CA GLU A 23 16.75 35.66 -0.44
C GLU A 23 16.22 34.32 0.09
N ASN A 24 14.93 34.10 -0.13
CA ASN A 24 14.28 32.80 -0.08
C ASN A 24 15.05 31.80 -0.96
N SER A 25 15.66 30.78 -0.34
CA SER A 25 16.29 29.67 -1.05
C SER A 25 15.22 28.73 -1.63
N SER A 26 14.59 29.10 -2.74
CA SER A 26 14.00 28.11 -3.63
C SER A 26 15.14 27.42 -4.36
N SER A 27 15.39 26.14 -4.07
CA SER A 27 16.34 25.33 -4.84
C SER A 27 15.82 25.16 -6.27
N SER A 28 16.23 26.06 -7.16
CA SER A 28 15.96 25.94 -8.59
C SER A 28 16.64 24.67 -9.10
N GLN A 29 15.86 23.71 -9.61
CA GLN A 29 16.44 22.58 -10.33
C GLN A 29 17.29 23.10 -11.50
N PRO A 30 18.47 22.52 -11.77
CA PRO A 30 19.28 22.87 -12.92
C PRO A 30 18.50 22.59 -14.21
N THR A 31 18.47 23.53 -15.14
CA THR A 31 17.70 23.45 -16.40
C THR A 31 18.27 22.49 -17.44
N SER A 32 19.48 21.96 -17.25
CA SER A 32 20.13 21.02 -18.17
C SER A 32 19.84 19.57 -17.77
N SER A 33 19.16 18.79 -18.62
CA SER A 33 18.97 17.35 -18.43
C SER A 33 20.24 16.54 -18.75
N ILE A 34 20.37 15.36 -18.15
CA ILE A 34 21.39 14.37 -18.53
C ILE A 34 20.85 13.46 -19.64
N ASP A 35 21.58 13.35 -20.74
CA ASP A 35 21.32 12.35 -21.78
C ASP A 35 22.09 11.07 -21.46
N ALA A 36 21.39 10.00 -21.06
CA ALA A 36 22.00 8.72 -20.68
C ALA A 36 22.74 8.02 -21.83
N SER A 37 22.44 8.38 -23.09
CA SER A 37 23.12 7.84 -24.28
C SER A 37 24.44 8.55 -24.60
N SER A 38 24.69 9.71 -23.99
CA SER A 38 25.87 10.54 -24.24
C SER A 38 26.90 10.40 -23.13
N ALA A 39 28.05 9.79 -23.43
CA ALA A 39 29.16 9.67 -22.49
C ALA A 39 29.63 11.03 -21.95
N ILE A 40 29.59 12.09 -22.79
CA ILE A 40 29.94 13.45 -22.40
C ILE A 40 28.92 14.00 -21.39
N SER A 41 27.63 13.76 -21.63
CA SER A 41 26.59 14.21 -20.71
C SER A 41 26.68 13.47 -19.37
N VAL A 42 26.88 12.15 -19.39
CA VAL A 42 27.00 11.33 -18.18
C VAL A 42 28.25 11.71 -17.37
N ALA A 43 29.36 12.06 -18.03
CA ALA A 43 30.58 12.49 -17.34
C ALA A 43 30.38 13.71 -16.42
N THR A 44 29.37 14.54 -16.68
CA THR A 44 29.03 15.71 -15.82
C THR A 44 28.51 15.32 -14.44
N LEU A 45 28.07 14.06 -14.24
CA LEU A 45 27.63 13.54 -12.95
C LEU A 45 28.80 13.22 -12.01
N GLY A 46 30.02 13.09 -12.54
CA GLY A 46 31.18 12.59 -11.80
C GLY A 46 31.08 11.10 -11.46
N ASN A 47 31.96 10.62 -10.58
CA ASN A 47 32.08 9.18 -10.26
C ASN A 47 31.11 8.71 -9.16
N ASN A 48 30.58 9.64 -8.37
CA ASN A 48 29.75 9.37 -7.20
C ASN A 48 28.40 10.07 -7.37
N TYR A 49 27.51 9.45 -8.12
CA TYR A 49 26.12 9.88 -8.24
C TYR A 49 25.19 8.70 -7.91
N SER A 50 23.95 9.04 -7.55
CA SER A 50 22.84 8.09 -7.40
C SER A 50 21.80 8.32 -8.49
N LEU A 51 21.04 7.26 -8.79
CA LEU A 51 19.93 7.28 -9.74
C LEU A 51 18.64 6.96 -8.99
N SER A 52 17.59 7.73 -9.28
CA SER A 52 16.25 7.50 -8.78
C SER A 52 15.29 7.36 -9.95
N LEU A 53 14.78 6.15 -10.15
CA LEU A 53 13.70 5.78 -11.04
C LEU A 53 12.37 5.89 -10.28
N ALA A 54 11.40 6.60 -10.84
CA ALA A 54 10.09 6.83 -10.23
C ALA A 54 8.96 6.61 -11.23
N VAL A 55 7.82 6.13 -10.75
CA VAL A 55 6.56 6.13 -11.52
C VAL A 55 5.94 7.53 -11.45
N THR A 56 5.75 8.17 -12.60
CA THR A 56 5.17 9.52 -12.71
C THR A 56 3.68 9.49 -12.98
N SER A 57 3.21 8.45 -13.68
CA SER A 57 1.81 8.29 -14.04
C SER A 57 1.45 6.83 -14.14
N ILE A 58 0.21 6.52 -13.77
CA ILE A 58 -0.45 5.26 -14.10
C ILE A 58 -1.80 5.60 -14.68
N LYS A 59 -2.02 5.17 -15.92
CA LYS A 59 -3.25 5.39 -16.66
C LYS A 59 -3.98 4.07 -16.82
N PRO A 60 -5.11 3.87 -16.12
CA PRO A 60 -6.00 2.74 -16.34
C PRO A 60 -6.46 2.68 -17.80
N LEU A 61 -6.48 1.49 -18.38
CA LEU A 61 -7.03 1.19 -19.70
C LEU A 61 -8.45 0.61 -19.57
N SER A 62 -9.17 0.52 -20.69
CA SER A 62 -10.55 0.04 -20.70
C SER A 62 -10.71 -1.43 -20.35
N ASP A 63 -9.68 -2.23 -20.65
CA ASP A 63 -9.75 -3.67 -20.52
C ASP A 63 -9.34 -4.10 -19.10
N SER A 64 -10.07 -5.04 -18.52
CA SER A 64 -9.84 -5.52 -17.16
C SER A 64 -9.20 -6.92 -17.15
N ASN A 65 -8.18 -7.14 -18.00
CA ASN A 65 -7.54 -8.45 -18.07
C ASN A 65 -6.61 -8.69 -16.87
N PHE A 66 -6.00 -7.64 -16.32
CA PHE A 66 -5.08 -7.71 -15.18
C PHE A 66 -5.35 -6.63 -14.15
N SER A 67 -5.07 -6.93 -12.88
CA SER A 67 -4.78 -5.89 -11.88
C SER A 67 -3.27 -5.72 -11.83
N ILE A 68 -2.80 -4.47 -11.77
CA ILE A 68 -1.36 -4.18 -11.79
C ILE A 68 -0.94 -3.60 -10.47
N ASP A 69 -0.05 -4.31 -9.78
CA ASP A 69 0.59 -3.84 -8.57
C ASP A 69 2.00 -3.32 -8.88
N THR A 70 2.29 -2.10 -8.45
CA THR A 70 3.59 -1.44 -8.70
C THR A 70 4.15 -0.85 -7.43
N THR A 71 5.40 -1.20 -7.14
CA THR A 71 6.13 -0.81 -5.92
C THR A 71 7.44 -0.13 -6.30
N VAL A 72 7.71 1.06 -5.77
CA VAL A 72 9.01 1.75 -5.95
C VAL A 72 9.89 1.56 -4.72
N TYR A 73 11.09 1.00 -4.89
CA TYR A 73 12.08 0.86 -3.82
C TYR A 73 13.00 2.06 -3.74
N SER A 74 13.85 2.13 -2.73
CA SER A 74 14.77 3.25 -2.54
C SER A 74 16.12 2.84 -1.97
N ASP A 75 17.14 3.64 -2.24
CA ASP A 75 18.46 3.56 -1.62
C ASP A 75 18.50 4.51 -0.39
N PRO A 76 18.97 4.11 0.81
CA PRO A 76 20.19 3.33 0.98
C PRO A 76 20.07 2.03 1.80
N ARG A 77 20.96 1.10 1.45
CA ARG A 77 21.28 -0.19 2.11
C ARG A 77 21.26 -0.15 3.64
N LEU A 78 20.78 -1.23 4.29
CA LEU A 78 21.03 -1.51 5.70
C LEU A 78 21.97 -2.72 5.89
N SER A 79 22.79 -2.65 6.93
CA SER A 79 23.80 -3.63 7.33
C SER A 79 23.30 -4.67 8.34
N SER A 80 22.03 -4.61 8.76
CA SER A 80 21.44 -5.51 9.75
C SER A 80 19.91 -5.47 9.71
N GLY A 81 19.29 -6.65 9.75
CA GLY A 81 17.84 -6.86 9.77
C GLY A 81 17.53 -8.23 9.18
N SER A 82 16.92 -9.12 9.97
CA SER A 82 16.55 -10.45 9.53
C SER A 82 15.19 -10.40 8.85
N PHE A 83 15.11 -10.94 7.64
CA PHE A 83 13.91 -11.10 6.80
C PHE A 83 13.42 -9.83 6.08
N ALA A 84 13.04 -10.04 4.82
CA ALA A 84 12.93 -9.09 3.72
C ALA A 84 12.20 -7.79 4.05
N GLN A 85 12.92 -6.67 3.99
CA GLN A 85 12.32 -5.35 3.83
C GLN A 85 11.77 -5.26 2.41
N VAL A 86 10.47 -5.06 2.30
CA VAL A 86 9.86 -4.56 1.07
C VAL A 86 9.46 -3.10 1.32
N HIS A 87 9.67 -2.22 0.33
CA HIS A 87 9.35 -0.79 0.28
C HIS A 87 10.28 0.14 1.12
N GLY A 88 10.88 1.25 0.66
CA GLY A 88 10.82 1.95 -0.63
C GLY A 88 10.48 3.43 -0.45
N ILE A 89 11.48 4.29 -0.17
CA ILE A 89 11.41 5.75 0.01
C ILE A 89 10.52 6.40 -1.05
N VAL A 90 9.56 7.20 -0.57
CA VAL A 90 8.76 8.24 -1.23
C VAL A 90 8.56 8.05 -2.74
N GLY A 91 7.66 7.15 -3.10
CA GLY A 91 7.41 6.86 -4.52
C GLY A 91 6.23 5.95 -4.87
N ARG A 92 5.33 5.65 -3.92
CA ARG A 92 4.03 4.93 -4.04
C ARG A 92 4.08 3.40 -4.26
N ASN A 93 3.11 2.73 -3.61
CA ASN A 93 2.43 1.54 -4.11
C ASN A 93 1.26 1.98 -5.00
N TYR A 94 1.11 1.36 -6.17
CA TYR A 94 -0.03 1.64 -7.03
C TYR A 94 -0.69 0.35 -7.46
N LYS A 95 -2.02 0.30 -7.31
CA LYS A 95 -2.86 -0.78 -7.80
C LYS A 95 -3.80 -0.26 -8.87
N THR A 96 -3.78 -0.86 -10.04
CA THR A 96 -4.87 -0.67 -11.01
C THR A 96 -5.81 -1.86 -10.94
N LEU A 97 -7.10 -1.58 -11.18
CA LEU A 97 -8.15 -2.60 -11.26
C LEU A 97 -8.37 -3.09 -12.71
N THR A 98 -7.50 -2.66 -13.62
CA THR A 98 -7.55 -2.84 -15.07
C THR A 98 -6.13 -2.92 -15.63
N ASP A 99 -6.02 -3.30 -16.90
CA ASP A 99 -4.81 -3.08 -17.69
C ASP A 99 -4.36 -1.61 -17.55
N ALA A 100 -3.06 -1.35 -17.63
CA ALA A 100 -2.53 -0.04 -17.31
C ALA A 100 -1.34 0.36 -18.17
N GLU A 101 -1.20 1.66 -18.39
CA GLU A 101 0.02 2.27 -18.90
C GLU A 101 0.73 3.00 -17.76
N LEU A 102 1.97 2.60 -17.48
CA LEU A 102 2.85 3.23 -16.51
C LEU A 102 3.81 4.16 -17.24
N THR A 103 4.07 5.32 -16.67
CA THR A 103 5.12 6.25 -17.15
C THR A 103 6.15 6.43 -16.04
N PHE A 104 7.41 6.51 -16.44
CA PHE A 104 8.55 6.62 -15.55
C PHE A 104 9.30 7.94 -15.74
N SER A 105 10.07 8.32 -14.73
CA SER A 105 11.10 9.34 -14.86
C SER A 105 12.33 8.93 -14.08
N VAL A 106 13.47 9.50 -14.46
CA VAL A 106 14.74 9.23 -13.79
C VAL A 106 15.37 10.55 -13.38
N THR A 107 15.85 10.60 -12.14
CA THR A 107 16.65 11.69 -11.60
C THR A 107 18.03 11.18 -11.24
N ALA A 108 19.08 11.86 -11.70
CA ALA A 108 20.46 11.62 -11.27
C ALA A 108 20.87 12.68 -10.24
N THR A 109 21.37 12.25 -9.08
CA THR A 109 21.83 13.16 -8.02
C THR A 109 23.32 12.97 -7.78
N THR A 110 24.09 14.04 -7.99
CA THR A 110 25.54 14.05 -7.76
C THR A 110 25.88 14.00 -6.27
N ALA A 111 27.12 13.66 -5.92
CA ALA A 111 27.62 13.71 -4.53
C ALA A 111 27.47 15.09 -3.87
N ALA A 112 27.45 16.17 -4.67
CA ALA A 112 27.20 17.53 -4.19
C ALA A 112 25.72 17.84 -3.94
N GLY A 113 24.82 16.85 -4.09
CA GLY A 113 23.38 16.99 -3.90
C GLY A 113 22.64 17.63 -5.07
N LYS A 114 23.31 17.91 -6.19
CA LYS A 114 22.67 18.49 -7.38
C LYS A 114 21.96 17.40 -8.18
N SER A 115 20.65 17.57 -8.37
CA SER A 115 19.78 16.64 -9.10
C SER A 115 19.52 17.10 -10.54
N TYR A 116 19.44 16.16 -11.46
CA TYR A 116 19.18 16.40 -12.88
C TYR A 116 18.15 15.41 -13.41
N PRO A 117 17.16 15.85 -14.21
CA PRO A 117 16.32 14.93 -14.95
C PRO A 117 17.16 14.19 -16.00
N VAL A 118 16.96 12.89 -16.14
CA VAL A 118 17.64 12.04 -17.11
C VAL A 118 16.70 11.70 -18.26
N LYS A 119 17.22 11.74 -19.50
CA LYS A 119 16.52 11.39 -20.74
C LYS A 119 17.25 10.27 -21.48
N ASN A 120 16.57 9.65 -22.44
CA ASN A 120 17.10 8.58 -23.31
C ASN A 120 17.71 7.40 -22.52
N TYR A 121 17.20 7.14 -21.33
CA TYR A 121 17.64 6.00 -20.52
C TYR A 121 17.02 4.70 -21.02
N ASN A 122 17.70 3.60 -20.72
CA ASN A 122 17.17 2.27 -20.97
C ASN A 122 16.60 1.69 -19.68
N LEU A 123 15.49 0.96 -19.81
CA LEU A 123 14.98 0.11 -18.75
C LEU A 123 15.65 -1.26 -18.81
N TYR A 124 15.95 -1.79 -17.65
CA TYR A 124 16.52 -3.11 -17.44
C TYR A 124 15.61 -3.89 -16.51
N TYR A 125 15.51 -5.20 -16.70
CA TYR A 125 14.83 -6.08 -15.75
C TYR A 125 15.83 -7.02 -15.06
N GLU A 126 15.59 -7.35 -13.79
CA GLU A 126 16.40 -8.36 -13.09
C GLU A 126 16.26 -9.73 -13.75
N ASN A 127 17.38 -10.40 -13.99
CA ASN A 127 17.39 -11.72 -14.56
C ASN A 127 16.75 -12.73 -13.60
N PHE A 128 15.68 -13.36 -14.09
CA PHE A 128 14.88 -14.33 -13.36
C PHE A 128 15.71 -15.49 -12.77
N ALA A 129 16.79 -15.91 -13.43
CA ALA A 129 17.65 -17.00 -12.97
C ALA A 129 18.71 -16.59 -11.93
N SER A 130 18.91 -15.28 -11.72
CA SER A 130 20.04 -14.77 -10.92
C SER A 130 19.67 -14.30 -9.51
N THR A 131 18.38 -14.16 -9.20
CA THR A 131 17.94 -13.70 -7.88
C THR A 131 18.03 -14.82 -6.84
N THR A 132 18.27 -14.43 -5.59
CA THR A 132 18.17 -15.32 -4.41
C THR A 132 16.86 -15.11 -3.64
N THR A 133 16.01 -14.19 -4.09
CA THR A 133 14.69 -13.91 -3.50
C THR A 133 13.78 -15.15 -3.67
N PRO A 134 13.28 -15.74 -2.57
CA PRO A 134 12.33 -16.84 -2.65
C PRO A 134 11.04 -16.48 -3.41
N ALA A 135 10.36 -17.48 -3.98
CA ALA A 135 9.04 -17.30 -4.58
C ALA A 135 8.02 -16.84 -3.52
N GLY A 136 7.01 -16.05 -3.91
CA GLY A 136 6.02 -15.48 -2.98
C GLY A 136 6.52 -14.28 -2.15
N LEU A 137 7.77 -13.86 -2.33
CA LEU A 137 8.33 -12.67 -1.65
C LEU A 137 8.66 -11.58 -2.66
N ALA A 138 8.21 -10.36 -2.38
CA ALA A 138 8.72 -9.17 -3.03
C ALA A 138 10.22 -8.96 -2.70
N ILE A 139 10.93 -8.16 -3.51
CA ILE A 139 12.39 -8.00 -3.43
C ILE A 139 12.86 -7.78 -1.99
N ALA A 140 13.65 -8.73 -1.45
CA ALA A 140 14.27 -8.62 -0.14
C ALA A 140 15.47 -7.66 -0.11
N LYS A 141 16.03 -7.34 -1.29
CA LYS A 141 17.20 -6.49 -1.48
C LYS A 141 17.27 -5.94 -2.91
N VAL A 142 17.29 -4.62 -3.06
CA VAL A 142 17.51 -3.94 -4.35
C VAL A 142 18.78 -4.47 -5.02
N GLU A 143 18.68 -4.88 -6.28
CA GLU A 143 19.82 -5.37 -7.05
C GLU A 143 20.88 -4.26 -7.19
N ASN A 144 22.13 -4.60 -6.94
CA ASN A 144 23.26 -3.68 -7.00
C ASN A 144 24.38 -4.14 -7.95
N ASN A 145 24.29 -5.37 -8.45
CA ASN A 145 25.17 -5.93 -9.45
C ASN A 145 24.57 -5.70 -10.84
N ILE A 146 25.18 -4.78 -11.60
CA ILE A 146 24.81 -4.46 -12.99
C ILE A 146 24.79 -5.67 -13.94
N ASN A 147 25.43 -6.79 -13.57
CA ASN A 147 25.47 -8.01 -14.37
C ASN A 147 24.24 -8.90 -14.16
N ASN A 148 23.45 -8.63 -13.13
CA ASN A 148 22.22 -9.37 -12.82
C ASN A 148 20.99 -8.75 -13.49
N VAL A 149 21.13 -7.61 -14.19
CA VAL A 149 20.05 -6.97 -14.93
C VAL A 149 20.25 -7.11 -16.44
N ILE A 150 19.16 -7.36 -17.16
CA ILE A 150 19.14 -7.54 -18.61
C ILE A 150 18.52 -6.30 -19.24
N LEU A 151 19.15 -5.78 -20.30
CA LEU A 151 18.60 -4.68 -21.08
C LEU A 151 17.24 -5.10 -21.64
N TRP A 152 16.23 -4.31 -21.34
CA TRP A 152 14.92 -4.50 -21.93
C TRP A 152 14.77 -3.71 -23.22
N GLU A 153 14.65 -2.38 -23.09
CA GLU A 153 14.43 -1.47 -24.20
C GLU A 153 14.59 0.00 -23.77
N ASN A 154 14.67 0.89 -24.76
CA ASN A 154 14.69 2.33 -24.57
C ASN A 154 13.27 2.87 -24.59
N LYS A 155 12.65 3.00 -23.42
CA LYS A 155 11.31 3.58 -23.27
C LYS A 155 11.14 4.20 -21.89
N ASP A 156 10.27 5.19 -21.81
CA ASP A 156 9.85 5.86 -20.58
C ASP A 156 8.47 5.41 -20.10
N SER A 157 7.81 4.50 -20.82
CA SER A 157 6.51 3.95 -20.43
C SER A 157 6.43 2.43 -20.57
N LEU A 158 5.43 1.83 -19.94
CA LEU A 158 5.13 0.41 -20.03
C LEU A 158 3.62 0.19 -20.04
N THR A 159 3.11 -0.40 -21.12
CA THR A 159 1.74 -0.93 -21.15
C THR A 159 1.72 -2.38 -20.67
N ILE A 160 0.95 -2.64 -19.62
CA ILE A 160 0.71 -3.97 -19.07
C ILE A 160 -0.71 -4.38 -19.43
N ASN A 161 -0.80 -5.27 -20.41
CA ASN A 161 -2.03 -5.85 -20.93
C ASN A 161 -1.81 -7.35 -21.20
N LYS A 162 -2.83 -8.03 -21.72
CA LYS A 162 -2.76 -9.47 -22.05
C LYS A 162 -1.57 -9.88 -22.91
N ASN A 163 -1.21 -9.09 -23.91
CA ASN A 163 -0.10 -9.40 -24.79
C ASN A 163 1.24 -9.28 -24.04
N PHE A 164 1.43 -8.17 -23.32
CA PHE A 164 2.60 -8.01 -22.46
C PHE A 164 2.70 -9.20 -21.51
N VAL A 165 1.58 -9.58 -20.89
CA VAL A 165 1.63 -10.61 -19.87
C VAL A 165 2.02 -11.98 -20.45
N THR A 166 1.39 -12.34 -21.56
CA THR A 166 1.64 -13.61 -22.24
C THR A 166 3.09 -13.74 -22.70
N LEU A 167 3.70 -12.64 -23.14
CA LEU A 167 5.07 -12.66 -23.68
C LEU A 167 6.16 -12.75 -22.61
N ASN A 168 5.86 -12.27 -21.39
CA ASN A 168 6.84 -12.03 -20.33
C ASN A 168 6.68 -12.92 -19.09
N ASN A 169 5.53 -13.55 -18.89
CA ASN A 169 5.33 -14.53 -17.81
C ASN A 169 6.30 -15.71 -17.96
N GLY A 170 6.97 -16.08 -16.87
CA GLY A 170 8.06 -17.06 -16.82
C GLY A 170 9.41 -16.56 -17.34
N LYS A 171 9.52 -15.29 -17.79
CA LYS A 171 10.78 -14.69 -18.27
C LYS A 171 11.25 -13.52 -17.42
N THR A 172 10.36 -12.57 -17.16
CA THR A 172 10.68 -11.36 -16.38
C THR A 172 9.94 -11.31 -15.05
N TYR A 173 8.84 -12.07 -14.91
CA TYR A 173 8.08 -12.30 -13.68
C TYR A 173 7.35 -13.65 -13.79
N SER A 174 6.65 -14.09 -12.74
CA SER A 174 5.82 -15.31 -12.73
C SER A 174 4.54 -15.07 -11.93
N ILE A 175 3.38 -15.14 -12.60
CA ILE A 175 2.07 -15.02 -11.92
C ILE A 175 1.86 -16.18 -10.95
N THR A 176 2.10 -17.42 -11.41
CA THR A 176 1.86 -18.63 -10.61
C THR A 176 2.72 -18.70 -9.36
N GLN A 177 3.93 -18.13 -9.40
CA GLN A 177 4.84 -18.09 -8.25
C GLN A 177 4.76 -16.77 -7.47
N LYS A 178 3.78 -15.91 -7.80
CA LYS A 178 3.66 -14.52 -7.32
C LYS A 178 5.00 -13.76 -7.34
N ARG A 179 5.82 -14.04 -8.35
CA ARG A 179 7.15 -13.47 -8.46
C ARG A 179 7.10 -12.27 -9.38
N PRO A 180 7.50 -11.08 -8.93
CA PRO A 180 7.29 -9.86 -9.70
C PRO A 180 8.45 -9.54 -10.64
N MET A 181 8.22 -8.58 -11.54
CA MET A 181 9.23 -8.01 -12.45
C MET A 181 9.92 -6.84 -11.76
N ASN A 182 11.25 -6.85 -11.74
CA ASN A 182 12.01 -5.78 -11.10
C ASN A 182 12.73 -4.95 -12.16
N LEU A 183 12.32 -3.70 -12.30
CA LEU A 183 12.82 -2.72 -13.25
C LEU A 183 13.88 -1.82 -12.63
N TYR A 184 14.91 -1.53 -13.42
CA TYR A 184 16.02 -0.66 -13.07
C TYR A 184 16.38 0.22 -14.26
N VAL A 185 17.05 1.33 -13.97
CA VAL A 185 17.80 2.10 -14.95
C VAL A 185 19.28 1.97 -14.64
N ARG A 186 20.06 1.69 -15.68
CA ARG A 186 21.52 1.63 -15.61
C ARG A 186 22.12 2.77 -16.39
N ILE A 187 23.03 3.51 -15.76
CA ILE A 187 23.92 4.45 -16.43
C ILE A 187 25.33 4.08 -16.02
N ALA A 188 26.19 3.79 -17.00
CA ALA A 188 27.54 3.25 -16.76
C ALA A 188 27.55 2.05 -15.79
N ASP A 189 28.18 2.20 -14.62
CA ASP A 189 28.33 1.19 -13.56
C ASP A 189 27.30 1.37 -12.43
N LYS A 190 26.35 2.31 -12.54
CA LYS A 190 25.34 2.59 -11.52
C LYS A 190 23.98 2.04 -11.92
N LEU A 191 23.29 1.44 -10.95
CA LEU A 191 21.86 1.13 -11.02
C LEU A 191 21.08 2.18 -10.23
N SER A 192 19.86 2.43 -10.68
CA SER A 192 18.84 3.09 -9.87
C SER A 192 18.36 2.18 -8.74
N ASN A 193 17.48 2.72 -7.90
CA ASN A 193 16.52 1.91 -7.17
C ASN A 193 15.71 0.99 -8.12
N GLY A 194 15.09 -0.03 -7.54
CA GLY A 194 14.18 -0.92 -8.27
C GLY A 194 12.74 -0.38 -8.31
N ILE A 195 12.01 -0.66 -9.38
CA ILE A 195 10.54 -0.65 -9.41
C ILE A 195 10.07 -2.08 -9.63
N GLN A 196 9.27 -2.61 -8.73
CA GLN A 196 8.64 -3.90 -8.88
C GLN A 196 7.26 -3.77 -9.49
N ILE A 197 6.93 -4.71 -10.36
CA ILE A 197 5.65 -4.80 -11.06
C ILE A 197 5.16 -6.23 -10.99
N LEU A 198 3.98 -6.45 -10.42
CA LEU A 198 3.30 -7.74 -10.43
C LEU A 198 1.96 -7.60 -11.14
N PRO A 199 1.82 -8.14 -12.37
CA PRO A 199 0.51 -8.35 -12.96
C PRO A 199 -0.15 -9.53 -12.23
N THR A 200 -1.36 -9.33 -11.72
CA THR A 200 -2.20 -10.40 -11.17
C THR A 200 -3.35 -10.68 -12.13
N ILE A 201 -3.59 -11.97 -12.41
CA ILE A 201 -4.78 -12.39 -13.14
C ILE A 201 -5.95 -12.17 -12.18
N PRO A 202 -6.98 -11.38 -12.54
CA PRO A 202 -8.23 -11.39 -11.82
C PRO A 202 -8.76 -12.82 -11.92
N ASP A 203 -9.13 -13.46 -10.81
CA ASP A 203 -9.21 -14.91 -10.60
C ASP A 203 -10.10 -15.77 -11.55
N ALA A 204 -10.53 -15.28 -12.72
CA ALA A 204 -11.09 -16.10 -13.80
C ALA A 204 -11.04 -15.41 -15.18
N ALA A 205 -10.70 -16.18 -16.22
CA ALA A 205 -10.63 -15.77 -17.63
C ALA A 205 -11.99 -15.39 -18.28
N THR A 206 -13.08 -15.35 -17.51
CA THR A 206 -14.44 -14.94 -17.94
C THR A 206 -15.13 -13.99 -16.94
N TYR A 207 -14.35 -13.31 -16.07
CA TYR A 207 -14.87 -12.42 -15.04
C TYR A 207 -15.77 -11.31 -15.61
N SER A 208 -17.08 -11.52 -15.54
CA SER A 208 -18.01 -10.42 -15.31
C SER A 208 -18.20 -10.40 -13.80
N VAL A 209 -17.52 -9.47 -13.11
CA VAL A 209 -17.76 -9.25 -11.67
C VAL A 209 -19.26 -9.10 -11.51
N VAL A 210 -19.86 -9.98 -10.70
CA VAL A 210 -21.30 -9.94 -10.49
C VAL A 210 -21.63 -8.57 -9.90
N ASP A 211 -22.53 -7.85 -10.57
CA ASP A 211 -22.96 -6.55 -10.10
C ASP A 211 -23.92 -6.72 -8.93
N THR A 212 -23.46 -6.34 -7.75
CA THR A 212 -24.22 -6.42 -6.50
C THR A 212 -24.92 -5.10 -6.15
N SER A 213 -24.72 -4.03 -6.94
CA SER A 213 -25.19 -2.67 -6.62
C SER A 213 -26.73 -2.50 -6.69
N GLY A 214 -27.43 -3.41 -7.36
CA GLY A 214 -28.89 -3.41 -7.51
C GLY A 214 -29.64 -4.24 -6.46
N MET A 215 -28.96 -4.83 -5.47
CA MET A 215 -29.62 -5.68 -4.48
C MET A 215 -30.60 -4.87 -3.60
N ASN A 216 -31.81 -5.39 -3.41
CA ASN A 216 -32.75 -4.87 -2.41
C ASN A 216 -32.65 -5.71 -1.13
N CYS A 217 -31.88 -5.21 -0.16
CA CYS A 217 -31.24 -6.02 0.88
C CYS A 217 -31.24 -5.34 2.27
N SER A 218 -32.22 -4.48 2.56
CA SER A 218 -32.28 -3.73 3.83
C SER A 218 -32.51 -4.62 5.08
N ILE A 219 -32.97 -5.85 4.89
CA ILE A 219 -33.06 -6.89 5.92
C ILE A 219 -32.23 -8.10 5.48
N ILE A 220 -31.87 -8.98 6.42
CA ILE A 220 -31.29 -10.28 6.05
C ILE A 220 -32.37 -11.11 5.36
N SER A 221 -32.09 -11.51 4.12
CA SER A 221 -32.99 -12.31 3.30
C SER A 221 -32.26 -13.44 2.61
N ASP A 222 -33.01 -14.47 2.21
CA ASP A 222 -32.46 -15.59 1.47
C ASP A 222 -31.95 -15.13 0.10
N THR A 223 -30.78 -15.62 -0.30
CA THR A 223 -30.32 -15.51 -1.68
C THR A 223 -31.09 -16.50 -2.57
N THR A 224 -30.98 -16.32 -3.88
CA THR A 224 -31.59 -17.22 -4.87
C THR A 224 -30.58 -17.58 -5.96
N GLY A 225 -30.93 -18.54 -6.82
CA GLY A 225 -30.09 -18.92 -7.97
C GLY A 225 -28.70 -19.42 -7.57
N THR A 226 -27.68 -18.99 -8.32
CA THR A 226 -26.29 -19.47 -8.17
C THR A 226 -25.70 -19.17 -6.79
N LEU A 227 -26.00 -18.02 -6.18
CA LEU A 227 -25.52 -17.69 -4.84
C LEU A 227 -26.00 -18.73 -3.82
N ASN A 228 -27.29 -19.05 -3.84
CA ASN A 228 -27.89 -20.01 -2.92
C ASN A 228 -27.35 -21.43 -3.15
N THR A 229 -27.23 -21.87 -4.40
CA THR A 229 -26.73 -23.21 -4.73
C THR A 229 -25.24 -23.39 -4.43
N LYS A 230 -24.47 -22.30 -4.39
CA LYS A 230 -23.05 -22.27 -3.99
C LYS A 230 -22.85 -22.06 -2.49
N GLY A 231 -23.90 -22.04 -1.69
CA GLY A 231 -23.78 -22.00 -0.23
C GLY A 231 -23.73 -20.60 0.38
N ILE A 232 -23.83 -19.54 -0.43
CA ILE A 232 -24.06 -18.18 0.09
C ILE A 232 -25.56 -18.02 0.30
N LYS A 233 -26.08 -18.41 1.47
CA LYS A 233 -27.53 -18.59 1.68
C LYS A 233 -28.28 -17.30 1.95
N HIS A 234 -27.62 -16.27 2.47
CA HIS A 234 -28.29 -15.03 2.85
C HIS A 234 -27.53 -13.80 2.35
N GLN A 235 -28.24 -12.67 2.29
CA GLN A 235 -27.70 -11.37 1.93
C GLN A 235 -28.36 -10.27 2.75
N THR A 236 -27.63 -9.18 2.96
CA THR A 236 -28.16 -7.92 3.49
C THR A 236 -27.28 -6.77 2.97
N CYS A 237 -27.54 -5.56 3.42
CA CYS A 237 -26.77 -4.38 3.04
C CYS A 237 -26.64 -3.40 4.19
N VAL A 238 -25.61 -2.57 4.08
CA VAL A 238 -25.40 -1.39 4.92
C VAL A 238 -25.73 -0.15 4.10
N GLU A 239 -26.67 0.65 4.61
CA GLU A 239 -27.05 1.92 3.97
C GLU A 239 -26.25 3.09 4.59
N ALA A 240 -25.50 3.78 3.73
CA ALA A 240 -24.74 4.97 4.07
C ALA A 240 -24.79 5.96 2.90
N HIS A 241 -25.04 7.24 3.21
CA HIS A 241 -25.08 8.32 2.23
C HIS A 241 -26.02 8.08 1.03
N GLY A 242 -27.09 7.31 1.22
CA GLY A 242 -28.05 6.94 0.17
C GLY A 242 -27.60 5.78 -0.75
N TYR A 243 -26.44 5.19 -0.48
CA TYR A 243 -25.94 4.00 -1.17
C TYR A 243 -26.13 2.75 -0.30
N LYS A 244 -26.37 1.59 -0.94
CA LYS A 244 -26.49 0.30 -0.27
C LYS A 244 -25.27 -0.55 -0.61
N ILE A 245 -24.43 -0.81 0.39
CA ILE A 245 -23.24 -1.65 0.24
C ILE A 245 -23.60 -3.09 0.61
N PRO A 246 -23.42 -4.06 -0.31
CA PRO A 246 -23.79 -5.45 -0.08
C PRO A 246 -22.94 -6.16 0.97
N LEU A 247 -23.60 -7.05 1.72
CA LEU A 247 -23.02 -8.00 2.66
C LEU A 247 -23.62 -9.38 2.36
N LEU A 248 -22.79 -10.26 1.77
CA LEU A 248 -23.12 -11.64 1.50
C LEU A 248 -22.83 -12.49 2.73
N ILE A 249 -23.73 -13.42 3.06
CA ILE A 249 -23.65 -14.22 4.28
C ILE A 249 -23.77 -15.69 3.90
N GLU A 250 -22.77 -16.48 4.27
CA GLU A 250 -22.72 -17.91 3.97
C GLU A 250 -23.91 -18.64 4.61
N ASP A 251 -24.07 -18.57 5.92
CA ASP A 251 -25.26 -19.10 6.61
C ASP A 251 -25.51 -18.39 7.95
N LYS A 252 -26.59 -17.59 8.03
CA LYS A 252 -26.93 -16.87 9.26
C LYS A 252 -27.33 -17.77 10.43
N ALA A 253 -27.72 -19.02 10.14
CA ALA A 253 -28.21 -19.98 11.14
C ALA A 253 -27.05 -20.66 11.90
N ARG A 254 -25.81 -20.49 11.47
CA ARG A 254 -24.62 -21.06 12.10
C ARG A 254 -23.92 -20.03 13.00
N GLU A 255 -23.35 -20.48 14.12
CA GLU A 255 -22.39 -19.72 14.94
C GLU A 255 -22.83 -18.32 15.40
N ASN A 256 -24.12 -18.16 15.71
CA ASN A 256 -24.73 -16.87 16.10
C ASN A 256 -24.53 -15.77 15.04
N SER A 257 -24.41 -16.17 13.77
CA SER A 257 -24.11 -15.27 12.66
C SER A 257 -25.10 -14.13 12.50
N GLU A 258 -26.38 -14.29 12.85
CA GLU A 258 -27.34 -13.18 12.77
C GLU A 258 -26.99 -12.00 13.71
N ALA A 259 -26.65 -12.27 14.98
CA ALA A 259 -26.24 -11.22 15.92
C ALA A 259 -24.88 -10.61 15.56
N LYS A 260 -23.94 -11.45 15.08
CA LYS A 260 -22.63 -10.99 14.60
C LYS A 260 -22.76 -10.14 13.33
N VAL A 261 -23.64 -10.51 12.40
CA VAL A 261 -23.96 -9.73 11.20
C VAL A 261 -24.48 -8.34 11.58
N GLU A 262 -25.31 -8.21 12.61
CA GLU A 262 -25.76 -6.88 13.06
C GLU A 262 -24.61 -6.05 13.66
N HIS A 263 -23.67 -6.68 14.39
CA HIS A 263 -22.44 -6.02 14.85
C HIS A 263 -21.56 -5.57 13.66
N VAL A 264 -21.33 -6.44 12.68
CA VAL A 264 -20.62 -6.14 11.43
C VAL A 264 -21.26 -4.96 10.70
N LYS A 265 -22.58 -4.97 10.52
CA LYS A 265 -23.32 -3.85 9.91
C LYS A 265 -23.13 -2.53 10.67
N LYS A 266 -23.08 -2.59 12.01
CA LYS A 266 -22.82 -1.41 12.85
C LYS A 266 -21.42 -0.85 12.64
N VAL A 267 -20.39 -1.71 12.61
CA VAL A 267 -18.99 -1.30 12.34
C VAL A 267 -18.83 -0.76 10.92
N MET A 268 -19.41 -1.43 9.92
CA MET A 268 -19.45 -0.98 8.52
C MET A 268 -20.09 0.40 8.42
N LYS A 269 -21.27 0.57 8.99
CA LYS A 269 -21.98 1.86 8.97
C LYS A 269 -21.16 2.97 9.62
N TYR A 270 -20.51 2.67 10.74
CA TYR A 270 -19.69 3.64 11.45
C TYR A 270 -18.55 4.19 10.59
N TYR A 271 -17.77 3.32 9.92
CA TYR A 271 -16.71 3.77 9.03
C TYR A 271 -17.28 4.49 7.80
N LEU A 272 -18.31 3.94 7.16
CA LEU A 272 -18.92 4.56 5.98
C LEU A 272 -19.48 5.95 6.29
N ASP A 273 -20.13 6.16 7.44
CA ASP A 273 -20.67 7.45 7.85
C ASP A 273 -19.56 8.48 8.19
N HIS A 274 -18.38 8.03 8.63
CA HIS A 274 -17.22 8.90 8.89
C HIS A 274 -16.60 9.43 7.59
N PHE A 275 -16.47 8.58 6.57
CA PHE A 275 -15.93 8.99 5.27
C PHE A 275 -17.00 9.69 4.41
N PRO A 276 -16.62 10.60 3.51
CA PRO A 276 -17.61 11.31 2.70
C PRO A 276 -18.27 10.37 1.67
N ALA A 277 -19.47 10.73 1.22
CA ALA A 277 -20.29 9.99 0.26
C ALA A 277 -19.54 9.47 -0.99
N GLY A 278 -18.52 10.18 -1.45
CA GLY A 278 -17.68 9.74 -2.58
C GLY A 278 -16.93 8.42 -2.33
N ILE A 279 -16.56 8.12 -1.08
CA ILE A 279 -15.91 6.85 -0.71
C ILE A 279 -16.92 5.71 -0.79
N THR A 280 -18.11 5.87 -0.21
CA THR A 280 -19.19 4.88 -0.30
C THR A 280 -19.61 4.63 -1.74
N LYS A 281 -19.69 5.70 -2.55
CA LYS A 281 -19.95 5.57 -3.99
C LYS A 281 -18.83 4.80 -4.70
N ALA A 282 -17.56 5.06 -4.38
CA ALA A 282 -16.43 4.36 -4.99
C ALA A 282 -16.42 2.85 -4.66
N ILE A 283 -16.80 2.47 -3.43
CA ILE A 283 -16.99 1.07 -3.05
C ILE A 283 -18.08 0.42 -3.92
N LEU A 284 -19.23 1.09 -4.06
CA LEU A 284 -20.33 0.61 -4.89
C LEU A 284 -19.94 0.50 -6.37
N ASP A 285 -19.28 1.52 -6.93
CA ASP A 285 -18.80 1.56 -8.32
C ASP A 285 -17.76 0.46 -8.58
N SER A 286 -16.99 0.07 -7.55
CA SER A 286 -16.05 -1.04 -7.59
C SER A 286 -16.72 -2.42 -7.60
N LYS A 287 -18.06 -2.47 -7.44
CA LYS A 287 -18.87 -3.71 -7.34
C LYS A 287 -18.40 -4.62 -6.21
N ALA A 288 -17.84 -4.04 -5.16
CA ALA A 288 -17.31 -4.79 -4.03
C ALA A 288 -18.40 -5.13 -3.02
N THR A 289 -18.23 -6.25 -2.32
CA THR A 289 -19.13 -6.69 -1.25
C THR A 289 -18.31 -7.10 -0.02
N MET A 290 -18.88 -6.98 1.17
CA MET A 290 -18.37 -7.77 2.30
C MET A 290 -18.90 -9.20 2.17
N ALA A 291 -18.11 -10.20 2.54
CA ALA A 291 -18.54 -11.58 2.65
C ALA A 291 -18.32 -12.09 4.07
N PHE A 292 -19.39 -12.58 4.70
CA PHE A 292 -19.39 -13.08 6.06
C PHE A 292 -19.55 -14.60 6.07
N PHE A 293 -18.51 -15.29 6.50
CA PHE A 293 -18.43 -16.75 6.48
C PHE A 293 -18.59 -17.33 7.88
N TYR A 294 -19.19 -18.52 7.98
CA TYR A 294 -19.12 -19.28 9.22
C TYR A 294 -17.79 -20.05 9.28
N ASP A 295 -17.40 -20.54 10.45
CA ASP A 295 -16.14 -21.25 10.62
C ASP A 295 -16.21 -22.71 10.12
N ALA A 296 -15.51 -22.96 9.03
CA ALA A 296 -15.13 -24.27 8.51
C ALA A 296 -13.78 -24.19 7.80
N ASP A 297 -13.09 -25.30 7.60
CA ASP A 297 -11.87 -25.30 6.79
C ASP A 297 -12.19 -24.76 5.38
N TRP A 298 -11.31 -23.90 4.82
CA TRP A 298 -11.53 -23.27 3.51
C TRP A 298 -11.79 -24.30 2.40
N SER A 299 -11.15 -25.48 2.48
CA SER A 299 -11.35 -26.61 1.55
C SER A 299 -12.76 -27.19 1.57
N ASP A 300 -13.53 -26.94 2.64
CA ASP A 300 -14.88 -27.45 2.81
C ASP A 300 -15.94 -26.42 2.39
N ARG A 301 -15.52 -25.23 1.91
CA ARG A 301 -16.40 -24.11 1.56
C ARG A 301 -16.58 -23.97 0.05
N THR A 302 -17.69 -24.49 -0.47
CA THR A 302 -18.10 -24.25 -1.86
C THR A 302 -18.47 -22.78 -2.14
N GLY A 303 -18.83 -22.02 -1.09
CA GLY A 303 -19.14 -20.60 -1.19
C GLY A 303 -17.91 -19.70 -1.31
N GLY A 304 -16.85 -20.00 -0.55
CA GLY A 304 -15.60 -19.24 -0.58
C GLY A 304 -14.94 -19.28 -1.96
N GLU A 305 -14.76 -20.47 -2.54
CA GLU A 305 -14.21 -20.65 -3.89
C GLU A 305 -15.03 -19.90 -4.95
N TYR A 306 -16.37 -20.01 -4.87
CA TYR A 306 -17.25 -19.32 -5.82
C TYR A 306 -17.15 -17.79 -5.70
N LEU A 307 -17.03 -17.26 -4.48
CA LEU A 307 -16.86 -15.82 -4.29
C LEU A 307 -15.51 -15.35 -4.82
N SER A 308 -14.40 -16.07 -4.59
CA SER A 308 -13.08 -15.74 -5.18
C SER A 308 -13.10 -15.69 -6.70
N GLU A 309 -13.87 -16.58 -7.33
CA GLU A 309 -13.98 -16.67 -8.79
C GLU A 309 -14.94 -15.66 -9.43
N ALA A 310 -15.86 -15.05 -8.68
CA ALA A 310 -16.94 -14.24 -9.29
C ALA A 310 -17.18 -12.87 -8.65
N TYR A 311 -16.64 -12.60 -7.46
CA TYR A 311 -16.91 -11.39 -6.68
C TYR A 311 -15.62 -10.68 -6.26
N ARG A 312 -15.71 -9.36 -6.14
CA ARG A 312 -14.74 -8.55 -5.40
C ARG A 312 -15.22 -8.46 -3.97
N PHE A 313 -14.50 -9.02 -3.02
CA PHE A 313 -14.94 -9.00 -1.64
C PHE A 313 -13.80 -8.94 -0.65
N GLN A 314 -14.15 -8.48 0.55
CA GLN A 314 -13.38 -8.71 1.76
C GLN A 314 -14.09 -9.79 2.57
N ASP A 315 -13.36 -10.82 2.97
CA ASP A 315 -13.86 -11.85 3.87
C ASP A 315 -13.84 -11.39 5.34
N LEU A 316 -14.74 -11.97 6.11
CA LEU A 316 -14.77 -11.85 7.56
C LEU A 316 -15.36 -13.11 8.16
N PHE A 317 -14.63 -13.76 9.06
CA PHE A 317 -15.08 -15.00 9.69
C PHE A 317 -15.89 -14.76 10.96
N ALA A 318 -16.96 -15.55 11.13
CA ALA A 318 -17.79 -15.50 12.33
C ALA A 318 -16.97 -15.78 13.61
N THR A 319 -15.89 -16.56 13.55
CA THR A 319 -15.01 -16.86 14.68
C THR A 319 -13.92 -15.83 14.94
N GLU A 320 -13.89 -14.75 14.16
CA GLU A 320 -13.04 -13.58 14.37
C GLU A 320 -13.86 -12.36 14.81
N THR A 321 -15.18 -12.49 14.88
CA THR A 321 -16.09 -11.41 15.28
C THR A 321 -16.76 -11.67 16.61
N THR A 322 -17.36 -10.62 17.17
CA THR A 322 -18.18 -10.69 18.36
C THR A 322 -19.60 -10.18 18.12
N THR A 323 -20.44 -10.26 19.15
CA THR A 323 -21.80 -9.73 19.14
C THR A 323 -21.83 -8.34 19.80
N THR A 324 -22.94 -7.62 19.67
CA THR A 324 -23.12 -6.28 20.27
C THR A 324 -23.07 -6.27 21.80
N ASP A 325 -23.17 -7.45 22.41
CA ASP A 325 -23.35 -7.65 23.83
C ASP A 325 -22.04 -8.26 24.34
N ALA A 326 -21.19 -7.42 24.94
CA ALA A 326 -19.80 -7.67 25.35
C ALA A 326 -19.58 -8.84 26.36
N THR A 327 -20.56 -9.72 26.56
CA THR A 327 -20.55 -10.83 27.52
C THR A 327 -20.13 -12.18 26.93
N GLU A 328 -20.14 -12.36 25.60
CA GLU A 328 -19.65 -13.60 25.00
C GLU A 328 -18.11 -13.67 25.07
N ASN A 329 -17.62 -14.85 25.48
CA ASN A 329 -16.21 -15.20 25.35
C ASN A 329 -15.80 -14.96 23.89
N LYS A 330 -14.92 -13.98 23.76
CA LYS A 330 -14.33 -13.45 22.53
C LYS A 330 -13.85 -14.56 21.59
N PRO A 331 -13.75 -14.26 20.28
CA PRO A 331 -13.40 -15.17 19.21
C PRO A 331 -12.39 -16.26 19.60
N SER A 332 -12.66 -17.49 19.16
CA SER A 332 -12.00 -18.76 19.52
C SER A 332 -10.50 -18.83 19.19
N LEU A 333 -9.96 -17.77 18.57
CA LEU A 333 -8.59 -17.67 18.10
C LEU A 333 -7.64 -17.13 19.18
N ALA A 334 -6.37 -17.48 19.04
CA ALA A 334 -5.29 -17.08 19.95
C ALA A 334 -5.19 -15.55 20.16
N THR A 335 -5.67 -14.75 19.20
CA THR A 335 -5.61 -13.29 19.23
C THR A 335 -6.80 -12.65 19.95
N LYS A 336 -7.95 -13.32 20.11
CA LYS A 336 -9.17 -12.76 20.77
C LYS A 336 -9.56 -11.34 20.31
N ARG A 337 -9.15 -10.93 19.11
CA ARG A 337 -9.42 -9.62 18.49
C ARG A 337 -10.76 -9.71 17.76
N ASP A 338 -11.48 -8.60 17.72
CA ASP A 338 -12.68 -8.47 16.88
C ASP A 338 -12.28 -7.95 15.49
N ALA A 339 -12.06 -8.87 14.56
CA ALA A 339 -11.59 -8.58 13.21
C ALA A 339 -12.57 -7.74 12.39
N ALA A 340 -13.82 -7.56 12.83
CA ALA A 340 -14.74 -6.65 12.17
C ALA A 340 -14.13 -5.24 11.99
N PHE A 341 -13.35 -4.74 12.96
CA PHE A 341 -12.72 -3.42 12.82
C PHE A 341 -11.61 -3.36 11.76
N GLU A 342 -10.96 -4.48 11.50
CA GLU A 342 -9.83 -4.68 10.58
C GLU A 342 -10.31 -4.96 9.17
N GLU A 343 -11.09 -6.03 8.98
CA GLU A 343 -11.58 -6.41 7.67
C GLU A 343 -12.45 -5.29 7.05
N ILE A 344 -13.28 -4.63 7.86
CA ILE A 344 -14.10 -3.53 7.34
C ILE A 344 -13.23 -2.32 6.97
N ILE A 345 -12.14 -2.04 7.70
CA ILE A 345 -11.26 -0.93 7.29
C ILE A 345 -10.46 -1.28 6.04
N HIS A 346 -10.01 -2.53 5.88
CA HIS A 346 -9.41 -3.04 4.63
C HIS A 346 -10.38 -2.85 3.46
N PHE A 347 -11.64 -3.25 3.64
CA PHE A 347 -12.68 -3.10 2.62
C PHE A 347 -12.93 -1.64 2.22
N VAL A 348 -13.05 -0.73 3.20
CA VAL A 348 -13.24 0.71 2.94
C VAL A 348 -12.00 1.33 2.29
N HIS A 349 -10.82 0.89 2.72
CA HIS A 349 -9.54 1.32 2.18
C HIS A 349 -9.43 0.93 0.70
N ASP A 350 -9.59 -0.34 0.37
CA ASP A 350 -9.29 -0.88 -0.95
C ASP A 350 -10.29 -0.48 -2.01
N TYR A 351 -11.58 -0.61 -1.70
CA TYR A 351 -12.62 -0.35 -2.69
C TYR A 351 -13.10 1.11 -2.67
N GLY A 352 -12.77 1.86 -1.61
CA GLY A 352 -13.15 3.26 -1.46
C GLY A 352 -11.97 4.22 -1.62
N ILE A 353 -11.06 4.23 -0.64
CA ILE A 353 -9.95 5.18 -0.57
C ILE A 353 -9.00 4.99 -1.75
N MET A 354 -8.55 3.76 -1.98
CA MET A 354 -7.62 3.42 -3.06
C MET A 354 -8.22 3.64 -4.44
N HIS A 355 -9.50 3.30 -4.62
CA HIS A 355 -10.21 3.61 -5.86
C HIS A 355 -10.15 5.12 -6.19
N LEU A 356 -10.41 5.99 -5.21
CA LEU A 356 -10.32 7.44 -5.42
C LEU A 356 -8.88 7.95 -5.54
N ALA A 357 -7.94 7.36 -4.81
CA ALA A 357 -6.53 7.71 -4.90
C ALA A 357 -5.97 7.47 -6.30
N VAL A 358 -6.35 6.35 -6.93
CA VAL A 358 -5.93 5.95 -8.27
C VAL A 358 -6.61 6.78 -9.35
N THR A 359 -7.93 6.95 -9.25
CA THR A 359 -8.70 7.71 -10.26
C THR A 359 -8.48 9.22 -10.19
N SER A 360 -8.02 9.74 -9.05
CA SER A 360 -7.67 11.15 -8.87
C SER A 360 -6.34 11.30 -8.10
N PRO A 361 -5.18 11.22 -8.78
CA PRO A 361 -3.85 11.25 -8.16
C PRO A 361 -3.49 12.54 -7.40
N SER A 362 -4.24 13.62 -7.58
CA SER A 362 -4.10 14.88 -6.83
C SER A 362 -5.07 15.01 -5.66
N SER A 363 -5.89 13.99 -5.39
CA SER A 363 -6.87 14.01 -4.30
C SER A 363 -6.22 13.89 -2.93
N LYS A 364 -6.96 14.30 -1.90
CA LYS A 364 -6.56 14.07 -0.50
C LYS A 364 -6.40 12.58 -0.15
N TRP A 365 -7.03 11.68 -0.93
CA TRP A 365 -6.94 10.22 -0.73
C TRP A 365 -5.64 9.67 -1.28
N ALA A 366 -5.19 10.18 -2.44
CA ALA A 366 -3.84 9.90 -2.93
C ALA A 366 -2.77 10.43 -1.95
N GLN A 367 -3.04 11.55 -1.28
CA GLN A 367 -2.18 12.05 -0.20
C GLN A 367 -2.21 11.17 1.05
N LEU A 368 -3.39 10.73 1.49
CA LEU A 368 -3.56 9.80 2.61
C LEU A 368 -2.75 8.52 2.35
N GLN A 369 -2.95 7.89 1.19
CA GLN A 369 -2.22 6.67 0.84
C GLN A 369 -0.71 6.90 0.87
N LYS A 370 -0.25 8.00 0.27
CA LYS A 370 1.17 8.34 0.26
C LYS A 370 1.74 8.50 1.68
N GLU A 371 0.99 9.10 2.59
CA GLU A 371 1.42 9.24 3.98
C GLU A 371 1.41 7.89 4.72
N LEU A 372 0.41 7.04 4.48
CA LEU A 372 0.35 5.69 5.03
C LEU A 372 1.55 4.84 4.56
N ASP A 373 1.87 4.87 3.26
CA ASP A 373 3.06 4.21 2.69
C ASP A 373 4.34 4.64 3.42
N GLN A 374 4.49 5.95 3.64
CA GLN A 374 5.67 6.53 4.31
C GLN A 374 5.76 6.12 5.79
N LEU A 375 4.63 6.05 6.48
CA LEU A 375 4.56 5.63 7.88
C LEU A 375 4.84 4.15 8.03
N ASN A 376 4.22 3.31 7.20
CA ASN A 376 4.46 1.88 7.16
C ASN A 376 5.95 1.59 6.94
N GLU A 377 6.54 2.21 5.90
CA GLU A 377 7.97 2.09 5.62
C GLU A 377 8.82 2.46 6.85
N LYS A 378 8.53 3.60 7.47
CA LYS A 378 9.26 4.06 8.65
C LYS A 378 9.10 3.08 9.84
N ALA A 379 7.91 2.54 10.04
CA ALA A 379 7.61 1.58 11.10
C ALA A 379 8.38 0.27 10.89
N ILE A 380 8.42 -0.26 9.67
CA ILE A 380 9.24 -1.43 9.32
C ILE A 380 10.72 -1.12 9.58
N ARG A 381 11.22 0.02 9.09
CA ARG A 381 12.63 0.42 9.23
C ARG A 381 13.08 0.59 10.68
N SER A 382 12.18 1.08 11.54
CA SER A 382 12.45 1.28 12.96
C SER A 382 12.25 0.02 13.80
N GLY A 383 11.78 -1.08 13.19
CA GLY A 383 11.39 -2.30 13.92
C GLY A 383 10.20 -2.04 14.84
N ASN A 384 9.28 -1.17 14.43
CA ASN A 384 8.00 -0.94 15.09
C ASN A 384 6.86 -1.77 14.47
N TYR A 385 7.02 -2.21 13.22
CA TYR A 385 6.10 -3.10 12.51
C TYR A 385 6.87 -4.26 11.88
N TYR A 386 6.29 -5.46 11.95
CA TYR A 386 6.81 -6.75 11.54
C TYR A 386 5.75 -7.42 10.66
N PRO A 387 5.73 -7.15 9.35
CA PRO A 387 4.68 -7.64 8.46
C PRO A 387 4.53 -9.15 8.51
N ASN A 388 5.65 -9.88 8.51
CA ASN A 388 5.65 -11.33 8.62
C ASN A 388 5.96 -11.78 10.05
N GLY A 389 5.54 -11.02 11.06
CA GLY A 389 5.80 -11.33 12.47
C GLY A 389 7.28 -11.24 12.90
N LEU A 390 7.50 -11.37 14.21
CA LEU A 390 8.81 -11.22 14.85
C LEU A 390 9.81 -12.36 14.55
N ASN A 391 9.34 -13.50 14.00
CA ASN A 391 10.18 -14.67 13.80
C ASN A 391 10.99 -14.57 12.51
N ALA A 392 12.28 -14.28 12.68
CA ALA A 392 13.30 -14.29 11.64
C ALA A 392 13.62 -15.69 11.05
N ASN A 393 12.67 -16.62 10.99
CA ASN A 393 12.82 -17.90 10.30
C ASN A 393 11.60 -18.24 9.44
N ILE A 394 10.70 -17.28 9.23
CA ILE A 394 9.51 -17.47 8.42
C ILE A 394 9.94 -17.65 6.96
N VAL A 395 9.80 -18.89 6.48
CA VAL A 395 10.31 -19.35 5.17
C VAL A 395 9.38 -18.91 4.03
N GLU A 396 8.11 -18.65 4.35
CA GLU A 396 7.06 -18.22 3.43
C GLU A 396 6.36 -17.02 4.09
N ALA A 397 6.36 -15.85 3.46
CA ALA A 397 5.50 -14.77 3.94
C ALA A 397 4.04 -15.18 3.70
N ASP A 398 3.23 -15.07 4.74
CA ASP A 398 1.79 -15.29 4.67
C ASP A 398 1.09 -14.08 4.04
N LEU A 399 1.68 -12.89 4.23
CA LEU A 399 1.20 -11.64 3.64
C LEU A 399 1.96 -11.32 2.36
N ASP A 400 1.20 -11.14 1.28
CA ASP A 400 1.71 -10.48 0.10
C ASP A 400 2.08 -9.02 0.45
N ALA A 401 3.11 -8.46 -0.18
CA ALA A 401 3.70 -7.19 0.23
C ALA A 401 2.74 -5.98 0.12
N GLU A 402 1.75 -6.09 -0.76
CA GLU A 402 0.64 -5.17 -0.95
C GLU A 402 -0.33 -5.09 0.24
N SER A 403 -0.28 -6.06 1.16
CA SER A 403 -1.08 -6.03 2.38
C SER A 403 -0.38 -5.29 3.50
N TYR A 404 0.92 -4.97 3.39
CA TYR A 404 1.69 -4.49 4.55
C TYR A 404 1.23 -3.14 5.07
N ASP A 405 0.86 -2.22 4.19
CA ASP A 405 0.35 -0.90 4.58
C ASP A 405 -1.08 -0.98 5.14
N GLN A 406 -1.91 -1.87 4.58
CA GLN A 406 -3.25 -2.14 5.09
C GLN A 406 -3.21 -2.78 6.46
N GLU A 407 -2.39 -3.82 6.61
CA GLU A 407 -2.17 -4.52 7.86
C GLU A 407 -1.53 -3.60 8.91
N TYR A 408 -0.53 -2.80 8.53
CA TYR A 408 0.00 -1.75 9.39
C TYR A 408 -1.07 -0.74 9.81
N LEU A 409 -1.95 -0.32 8.89
CA LEU A 409 -3.09 0.53 9.20
C LEU A 409 -4.00 -0.14 10.23
N ALA A 410 -4.41 -1.38 10.00
CA ALA A 410 -5.30 -2.13 10.89
C ALA A 410 -4.70 -2.32 12.29
N TYR A 411 -3.47 -2.83 12.40
CA TYR A 411 -2.81 -3.01 13.70
C TYR A 411 -2.60 -1.67 14.43
N SER A 412 -2.22 -0.63 13.70
CA SER A 412 -2.08 0.72 14.27
C SER A 412 -3.42 1.25 14.77
N LEU A 413 -4.51 0.93 14.07
CA LEU A 413 -5.87 1.34 14.41
C LEU A 413 -6.37 0.60 15.66
N TYR A 414 -6.06 -0.70 15.83
CA TYR A 414 -6.31 -1.42 17.08
C TYR A 414 -5.62 -0.76 18.27
N ALA A 415 -4.33 -0.42 18.13
CA ALA A 415 -3.60 0.25 19.19
C ALA A 415 -4.15 1.67 19.44
N TYR A 416 -4.43 2.42 18.37
CA TYR A 416 -4.91 3.80 18.45
C TYR A 416 -6.24 3.92 19.20
N TYR A 417 -7.19 3.03 18.93
CA TYR A 417 -8.49 3.01 19.61
C TYR A 417 -8.50 2.25 20.94
N ASP A 418 -7.39 1.59 21.30
CA ASP A 418 -7.34 0.58 22.36
C ASP A 418 -8.41 -0.50 22.14
N LEU A 419 -8.42 -1.16 20.98
CA LEU A 419 -9.37 -2.26 20.69
C LEU A 419 -8.81 -3.63 21.13
N ASN A 420 -7.50 -3.74 21.29
CA ASN A 420 -6.83 -4.96 21.74
C ASN A 420 -7.24 -5.34 23.17
N TYR A 421 -7.43 -6.63 23.44
CA TYR A 421 -7.69 -7.10 24.80
C TYR A 421 -6.50 -6.83 25.73
N LYS A 422 -6.74 -6.69 27.05
CA LYS A 422 -5.77 -6.12 28.00
C LYS A 422 -4.41 -6.82 28.08
N THR A 423 -4.36 -8.12 27.81
CA THR A 423 -3.13 -8.92 27.87
C THR A 423 -2.59 -9.29 26.49
N TYR A 424 -3.11 -8.66 25.43
CA TYR A 424 -2.57 -8.83 24.09
C TYR A 424 -1.11 -8.42 24.06
N THR A 425 -0.28 -9.32 23.54
CA THR A 425 1.11 -9.02 23.21
C THR A 425 1.18 -8.97 21.70
N ALA A 426 1.44 -7.78 21.18
CA ALA A 426 1.46 -7.55 19.75
C ALA A 426 2.67 -8.25 19.11
N GLN A 427 2.42 -9.00 18.03
CA GLN A 427 3.45 -9.80 17.34
C GLN A 427 3.84 -9.15 16.00
N GLU A 428 2.89 -8.44 15.41
CA GLU A 428 2.99 -7.77 14.12
C GLU A 428 3.35 -6.29 14.31
N LEU A 429 2.82 -5.64 15.35
CA LEU A 429 3.15 -4.26 15.72
C LEU A 429 3.79 -4.21 17.10
N LYS A 430 4.74 -3.32 17.34
CA LYS A 430 5.36 -3.16 18.69
C LYS A 430 4.41 -2.53 19.72
N SER A 431 3.28 -2.01 19.25
CA SER A 431 2.32 -1.24 20.04
C SER A 431 0.99 -1.98 20.14
N ALA A 432 0.58 -2.36 21.35
CA ALA A 432 -0.73 -2.96 21.61
C ALA A 432 -1.77 -1.93 22.09
N THR A 433 -1.32 -0.77 22.59
CA THR A 433 -2.16 0.27 23.21
C THR A 433 -1.85 1.65 22.62
N TYR A 434 -2.75 2.60 22.84
CA TYR A 434 -2.57 3.98 22.37
C TYR A 434 -1.31 4.61 22.96
N THR A 435 -1.04 4.38 24.24
CA THR A 435 0.15 4.93 24.92
C THR A 435 1.44 4.39 24.30
N GLN A 436 1.48 3.10 23.97
CA GLN A 436 2.61 2.50 23.28
C GLN A 436 2.74 3.04 21.85
N LEU A 437 1.62 3.17 21.12
CA LEU A 437 1.63 3.72 19.77
C LEU A 437 2.13 5.16 19.76
N GLN A 438 1.65 6.00 20.69
CA GLN A 438 2.11 7.38 20.84
C GLN A 438 3.60 7.48 21.17
N SER A 439 4.15 6.49 21.89
CA SER A 439 5.57 6.47 22.28
C SER A 439 6.48 5.93 21.17
N ASN A 440 6.06 4.86 20.51
CA ASN A 440 6.86 4.17 19.49
C ASN A 440 6.70 4.80 18.11
N ASP A 441 5.52 5.35 17.80
CA ASP A 441 5.13 5.85 16.48
C ASP A 441 4.15 7.04 16.57
N ALA A 442 4.62 8.19 17.06
CA ALA A 442 3.78 9.38 17.24
C ALA A 442 3.22 9.95 15.91
N GLU A 443 3.87 9.67 14.79
CA GLU A 443 3.46 10.16 13.48
C GLU A 443 2.22 9.41 12.98
N VAL A 444 2.12 8.09 13.18
CA VAL A 444 0.88 7.37 12.86
C VAL A 444 -0.29 7.81 13.73
N VAL A 445 -0.05 8.20 15.00
CA VAL A 445 -1.10 8.82 15.83
C VAL A 445 -1.59 10.14 15.20
N SER A 446 -0.68 10.95 14.66
CA SER A 446 -1.04 12.21 13.99
C SER A 446 -1.82 11.98 12.70
N PHE A 447 -1.44 10.95 11.94
CA PHE A 447 -2.15 10.49 10.74
C PHE A 447 -3.57 9.99 11.08
N MET A 448 -3.72 9.15 12.11
CA MET A 448 -5.01 8.64 12.56
C MET A 448 -5.95 9.77 12.99
N ASN A 449 -5.45 10.75 13.74
CA ASN A 449 -6.23 11.93 14.12
C ASN A 449 -6.71 12.77 12.92
N ARG A 450 -5.99 12.73 11.80
CA ARG A 450 -6.30 13.54 10.61
C ARG A 450 -7.35 12.88 9.72
N TYR A 451 -7.31 11.56 9.58
CA TYR A 451 -8.08 10.86 8.55
C TYR A 451 -9.18 9.95 9.11
N PHE A 452 -9.04 9.46 10.34
CA PHE A 452 -9.93 8.45 10.93
C PHE A 452 -10.76 9.03 12.06
N PRO A 453 -11.82 8.33 12.51
CA PRO A 453 -12.62 8.80 13.62
C PRO A 453 -11.79 9.10 14.88
N SER A 454 -12.28 10.00 15.73
CA SER A 454 -11.61 10.23 17.01
C SER A 454 -11.79 9.03 17.95
N ARG A 455 -10.82 8.81 18.85
CA ARG A 455 -10.94 7.79 19.90
C ARG A 455 -12.20 7.94 20.75
N THR A 456 -12.59 9.19 21.03
CA THR A 456 -13.82 9.49 21.76
C THR A 456 -15.06 9.06 20.98
N ALA A 457 -15.08 9.27 19.66
CA ALA A 457 -16.20 8.85 18.81
C ALA A 457 -16.32 7.32 18.75
N VAL A 458 -15.20 6.59 18.64
CA VAL A 458 -15.22 5.11 18.67
C VAL A 458 -15.77 4.61 19.99
N LYS A 459 -15.24 5.10 21.11
CA LYS A 459 -15.69 4.69 22.46
C LYS A 459 -17.16 5.00 22.73
N ALA A 460 -17.68 6.09 22.16
CA ALA A 460 -19.10 6.43 22.27
C ALA A 460 -20.02 5.48 21.46
N ASN A 461 -19.57 5.03 20.29
CA ASN A 461 -20.37 4.15 19.41
C ASN A 461 -20.23 2.66 19.78
N PHE A 462 -19.08 2.28 20.33
CA PHE A 462 -18.74 0.92 20.73
C PHE A 462 -18.31 0.89 22.20
N PRO A 463 -19.23 1.18 23.14
CA PRO A 463 -18.93 1.07 24.57
C PRO A 463 -18.58 -0.37 24.92
N GLY A 464 -17.53 -0.55 25.71
CA GLY A 464 -17.02 -1.88 26.09
C GLY A 464 -15.64 -2.18 25.53
N TYR A 465 -15.19 -1.49 24.46
CA TYR A 465 -13.84 -1.68 23.91
C TYR A 465 -12.76 -0.81 24.61
N PRO A 466 -11.55 -1.34 24.91
CA PRO A 466 -11.17 -2.74 24.73
C PRO A 466 -11.95 -3.61 25.70
N ASN A 467 -12.57 -4.67 25.19
CA ASN A 467 -13.20 -5.65 26.06
C ASN A 467 -12.08 -6.21 26.95
N ASN A 468 -12.29 -6.25 28.27
CA ASN A 468 -11.31 -6.60 29.31
C ASN A 468 -10.34 -7.73 28.97
#